data_AF-A0A673KH96-F1
#
_entry.id   AF-A0A673KH96-F1
#
_cell.length_a   1.000
_cell.length_b   1.000
_cell.length_c   1.000
_cell.angle_alpha   90.00
_cell.angle_beta   90.00
_cell.angle_gamma   90.00
#
_symmetry.space_group_name_H-M   'P 1'
#
loop_
_entity.id
_entity.type
_entity.pdbx_description
1 polymer ?
#
loop_
_entity_poly.entity_id
_entity_poly.type
_entity_poly.pdbx_seq_one_letter_code
_entity_poly.pdbx_strand_id
1 'polypeptide(L)' 'MQLVLDNCRSNEGKIEGLTDEFEELEFLSTINVGLTSVANLPKLNKLKKVIGRQQN' A
#
# COMPACT_ATOMS: atom_id res chain seq x y z
N MET A 1 -5.96 3.78 12.11
CA MET A 1 -6.49 2.59 11.37
C MET A 1 -5.35 1.77 10.76
N GLN A 2 -5.56 0.49 10.47
CA GLN A 2 -4.55 -0.39 9.84
C GLN A 2 -5.15 -1.12 8.63
N LEU A 3 -4.38 -1.29 7.56
CA LEU A 3 -4.76 -2.02 6.35
C LEU A 3 -3.67 -3.04 5.99
N VAL A 4 -4.06 -4.31 5.88
CA VAL A 4 -3.15 -5.42 5.55
C VAL A 4 -3.63 -6.06 4.25
N LEU A 5 -2.79 -6.01 3.22
CA LEU A 5 -3.04 -6.52 1.88
C LEU A 5 -2.12 -7.69 1.54
N ASP A 6 -1.56 -8.35 2.55
CA ASP A 6 -0.56 -9.40 2.35
C ASP A 6 -1.11 -10.57 1.51
N ASN A 7 -0.29 -11.07 0.59
CA ASN A 7 -0.62 -12.14 -0.35
C ASN A 7 -1.79 -11.84 -1.31
N CYS A 8 -2.25 -10.59 -1.40
CA CYS A 8 -3.07 -10.14 -2.52
C CYS A 8 -2.24 -10.13 -3.82
N ARG A 9 -2.89 -9.93 -4.96
CA ARG A 9 -2.20 -9.73 -6.24
C ARG A 9 -2.46 -8.32 -6.73
N SER A 10 -1.40 -7.54 -6.90
CA SER A 10 -1.47 -6.25 -7.57
C SER A 10 -1.82 -6.43 -9.05
N ASN A 11 -2.49 -5.43 -9.60
CA ASN A 11 -2.65 -5.32 -11.03
C ASN A 11 -1.45 -4.53 -11.58
N GLU A 12 -0.73 -5.12 -12.54
CA GLU A 12 0.46 -4.52 -13.17
C GLU A 12 1.56 -4.03 -12.20
N GLY A 13 1.64 -4.59 -11.00
CA GLY A 13 2.62 -4.15 -10.01
C GLY A 13 2.32 -2.80 -9.35
N LYS A 14 1.08 -2.30 -9.46
CA LYS A 14 0.65 -1.01 -8.90
C LYS A 14 -0.34 -1.19 -7.77
N ILE A 15 -0.41 -0.18 -6.90
CA ILE A 15 -1.44 -0.09 -5.86
C ILE A 15 -2.73 0.45 -6.49
N GLU A 16 -3.86 -0.19 -6.24
CA GLU A 16 -5.18 0.26 -6.70
C GLU A 16 -6.16 0.36 -5.52
N GLY A 17 -7.16 1.23 -5.63
CA GLY A 17 -8.23 1.37 -4.63
C GLY A 17 -7.84 2.11 -3.34
N LEU A 18 -6.57 2.47 -3.15
CA LEU A 18 -6.13 3.38 -2.11
C LEU A 18 -6.31 4.83 -2.57
N THR A 19 -7.13 5.59 -1.86
CA THR A 19 -7.39 7.02 -2.10
C THR A 19 -6.92 7.84 -0.89
N ASP A 20 -6.99 9.17 -0.98
CA ASP A 20 -6.72 10.09 0.14
C ASP A 20 -7.84 10.08 1.21
N GLU A 21 -8.99 9.46 0.94
CA GLU A 21 -10.08 9.24 1.91
C GLU A 21 -9.68 8.39 3.11
N PHE A 22 -8.56 7.66 3.01
CA PHE A 22 -7.99 6.87 4.10
C PHE A 22 -7.22 7.76 5.11
N GLU A 23 -7.80 8.90 5.51
CA GLU A 23 -7.15 9.95 6.32
C GLU A 23 -6.66 9.44 7.68
N GLU A 24 -7.33 8.45 8.26
CA GLU A 24 -7.00 7.82 9.55
C GLU A 24 -6.07 6.60 9.42
N LEU A 25 -5.59 6.27 8.22
CA LEU A 25 -4.71 5.12 8.04
C LEU A 25 -3.31 5.40 8.60
N GLU A 26 -2.88 4.57 9.55
CA GLU A 26 -1.61 4.70 10.25
C GLU A 26 -0.60 3.61 9.87
N PHE A 27 -1.09 2.46 9.39
CA PHE A 27 -0.27 1.31 9.02
C PHE A 27 -0.77 0.65 7.74
N LEU A 28 0.16 0.36 6.83
CA LEU A 28 -0.09 -0.37 5.59
C LEU A 28 0.90 -1.53 5.42
N SER A 29 0.39 -2.74 5.17
CA SER A 29 1.20 -3.92 4.83
C SER A 29 0.88 -4.43 3.43
N THR A 30 1.91 -4.61 2.60
CA THR A 30 1.83 -5.09 1.22
C THR A 30 2.86 -6.19 0.94
N ILE A 31 2.95 -7.20 1.80
CA ILE A 31 3.88 -8.33 1.65
C ILE A 31 3.38 -9.29 0.58
N ASN A 32 4.28 -9.72 -0.32
CA ASN A 32 3.98 -10.70 -1.37
C ASN A 32 2.82 -10.28 -2.30
N VAL A 33 2.69 -8.97 -2.54
CA VAL A 33 1.61 -8.42 -3.37
C VAL A 33 1.98 -8.33 -4.85
N GLY A 34 3.25 -8.51 -5.20
CA GLY A 34 3.73 -8.37 -6.57
C GLY A 34 3.85 -6.91 -7.02
N LEU A 35 3.97 -5.96 -6.10
CA LEU A 35 4.19 -4.55 -6.42
C LEU A 35 5.59 -4.35 -7.03
N THR A 36 5.67 -3.58 -8.11
CA THR A 36 6.93 -3.14 -8.73
C THR A 36 7.28 -1.72 -8.32
N SER A 37 6.29 -0.92 -7.91
CA SER A 37 6.46 0.43 -7.43
C SER A 37 5.38 0.82 -6.41
N VAL A 38 5.71 1.79 -5.56
CA VAL A 38 4.75 2.46 -4.65
C VAL A 38 4.59 3.93 -4.99
N ALA A 39 5.04 4.37 -6.17
CA ALA A 39 5.02 5.79 -6.56
C ALA A 39 3.60 6.37 -6.67
N ASN A 40 2.58 5.54 -6.83
CA ASN A 40 1.19 5.94 -6.95
C ASN A 40 0.42 5.93 -5.61
N LEU A 41 1.12 5.87 -4.47
CA LEU A 41 0.49 5.94 -3.16
C LEU A 41 -0.08 7.36 -2.94
N PRO A 42 -1.37 7.49 -2.53
CA PRO A 42 -1.94 8.80 -2.21
C PRO A 42 -1.27 9.41 -0.98
N LYS A 43 -1.47 10.71 -0.76
CA LYS A 43 -0.96 11.39 0.43
C LYS A 43 -1.77 10.99 1.66
N LEU A 44 -1.25 10.07 2.46
CA LEU A 44 -1.87 9.61 3.69
C LEU A 44 -1.20 10.27 4.90
N ASN A 45 -1.78 11.39 5.36
CA ASN A 45 -1.16 12.27 6.36
C ASN A 45 -0.87 11.61 7.71
N LYS A 46 -1.67 10.61 8.10
CA LYS A 46 -1.51 9.88 9.37
C LYS A 46 -0.72 8.57 9.23
N LEU A 47 -0.26 8.23 8.02
CA LEU A 47 0.48 6.99 7.78
C LEU A 47 1.85 7.05 8.43
N LYS A 48 2.05 6.22 9.46
CA LYS A 48 3.27 6.18 10.27
C LYS A 48 4.22 5.08 9.81
N LYS A 49 3.68 3.98 9.28
CA LYS A 49 4.47 2.82 8.93
C LYS A 49 3.92 2.10 7.70
N VAL A 50 4.82 1.79 6.78
CA VAL A 50 4.56 0.96 5.61
C VAL A 50 5.54 -0.19 5.61
N ILE A 51 5.05 -1.41 5.39
CA ILE A 51 5.89 -2.58 5.17
C ILE A 51 5.49 -3.26 3.86
N GLY A 52 6.46 -3.72 3.09
CA GLY A 52 6.22 -4.37 1.82
C GLY A 52 7.53 -4.77 1.14
N ARG A 53 7.43 -5.63 0.13
CA ARG A 53 8.55 -6.00 -0.74
C ARG A 53 8.18 -5.64 -2.17
N GLN A 54 8.91 -4.69 -2.75
CA GLN A 54 8.83 -4.38 -4.17
C GLN A 54 9.65 -5.41 -4.94
N GLN A 55 9.13 -5.86 -6.08
CA GLN A 55 9.85 -6.70 -7.03
C GLN A 55 10.63 -5.75 -7.96
N ASN A 56 11.96 -5.83 -7.90
CA ASN A 56 12.89 -5.17 -8.84
C ASN A 56 13.10 -6.04 -10.08
#